data_AF-A0A7S8MY71-F1
#
_entry.id   AF-A0A7S8MY71-F1
#
_cell.length_a   1.000
_cell.length_b   1.000
_cell.length_c   1.000
_cell.angle_alpha   90.00
_cell.angle_beta   90.00
_cell.angle_gamma   90.00
#
_symmetry.space_group_name_H-M   'P 1'
#
loop_
_entity.id
_entity.type
_entity.pdbx_description
1 polymer ?
#
loop_
_entity_poly.entity_id
_entity_poly.type
_entity_poly.pdbx_seq_one_letter_code
_entity_poly.pdbx_strand_id
1 'polypeptide(L)'
;MNLAYASDQDLLLSTLIHEYAHILSLSPGQTDPDAWSCDTLQLDEGCAEPDSALWAFDQEFWAAYRSDAPDAANADADLAYEFYLDHEDDFVSDYAATNVVEDFAESFMTFVLEPEPDSDTVIARKLLFFWDRPEYVEIRDHVRAAFGL
;
A
#
# COMPACT_ATOMS: atom_id res chain seq x y z
N MET A 1 -5.33 -12.84 -4.71
CA MET A 1 -6.74 -13.26 -4.56
C MET A 1 -7.62 -12.66 -5.66
N ASN A 2 -8.62 -13.38 -6.18
CA ASN A 2 -9.61 -12.84 -7.12
C ASN A 2 -10.86 -12.46 -6.29
N LEU A 3 -11.08 -11.15 -6.04
CA LEU A 3 -12.07 -10.64 -5.08
C LEU A 3 -13.52 -11.07 -5.38
N ALA A 4 -13.80 -11.52 -6.61
CA ALA A 4 -15.11 -12.00 -7.05
C ALA A 4 -15.56 -13.35 -6.42
N TYR A 5 -14.68 -14.06 -5.71
CA TYR A 5 -14.97 -15.40 -5.15
C TYR A 5 -14.72 -15.53 -3.64
N ALA A 6 -14.42 -14.43 -2.94
CA ALA A 6 -14.23 -14.44 -1.48
C ALA A 6 -15.58 -14.65 -0.76
N SER A 7 -15.59 -15.43 0.33
CA SER A 7 -16.75 -15.44 1.23
C SER A 7 -16.86 -14.08 1.93
N ASP A 8 -18.05 -13.70 2.42
CA ASP A 8 -18.24 -12.44 3.15
C ASP A 8 -17.22 -12.24 4.30
N GLN A 9 -16.70 -13.33 4.87
CA GLN A 9 -15.68 -13.30 5.93
C GLN A 9 -14.28 -13.02 5.40
N ASP A 10 -13.89 -13.63 4.29
CA ASP A 10 -12.57 -13.41 3.70
C ASP A 10 -12.47 -11.99 3.14
N LEU A 11 -13.55 -11.50 2.53
CA LEU A 11 -13.65 -10.12 2.06
C LEU A 11 -13.60 -9.14 3.24
N LEU A 12 -14.34 -9.41 4.33
CA LEU A 12 -14.28 -8.58 5.52
C LEU A 12 -12.87 -8.54 6.11
N LEU A 13 -12.19 -9.70 6.19
CA LEU A 13 -10.84 -9.77 6.73
C LEU A 13 -9.84 -9.02 5.86
N SER A 14 -9.90 -9.19 4.54
CA SER A 14 -9.02 -8.47 3.61
C SER A 14 -9.22 -6.95 3.73
N THR A 15 -10.48 -6.49 3.76
CA THR A 15 -10.79 -5.07 4.00
C THR A 15 -10.27 -4.58 5.34
N LEU A 16 -10.43 -5.32 6.43
CA LEU A 16 -9.91 -4.90 7.73
C LEU A 16 -8.37 -4.79 7.76
N ILE A 17 -7.68 -5.68 7.06
CA ILE A 17 -6.21 -5.62 6.95
C ILE A 17 -5.78 -4.42 6.11
N HIS A 18 -6.47 -4.16 5.00
CA HIS A 18 -6.28 -2.97 4.17
C HIS A 18 -6.45 -1.68 5.00
N GLU A 19 -7.59 -1.52 5.69
CA GLU A 19 -7.86 -0.34 6.52
C GLU A 19 -6.86 -0.19 7.67
N TYR A 20 -6.35 -1.31 8.18
CA TYR A 20 -5.28 -1.26 9.19
C TYR A 20 -3.97 -0.73 8.61
N ALA A 21 -3.67 -1.00 7.34
CA ALA A 21 -2.50 -0.45 6.66
C ALA A 21 -2.55 1.09 6.57
N HIS A 22 -3.73 1.66 6.32
CA HIS A 22 -3.94 3.12 6.39
C HIS A 22 -3.61 3.66 7.77
N ILE A 23 -4.07 3.00 8.85
CA ILE A 23 -3.72 3.41 10.21
C ILE A 23 -2.20 3.33 10.44
N LEU A 24 -1.54 2.27 9.96
CA LEU A 24 -0.10 2.10 10.13
C LEU A 24 0.72 3.16 9.40
N SER A 25 0.26 3.63 8.24
CA SER A 25 1.01 4.52 7.34
C SER A 25 0.64 6.00 7.48
N LEU A 26 -0.54 6.32 8.00
CA LEU A 26 -1.07 7.70 8.08
C LEU A 26 -1.27 8.20 9.51
N SER A 27 -0.94 7.39 10.52
CA SER A 27 -1.09 7.77 11.95
C SER A 27 -0.11 8.88 12.38
N PRO A 28 -0.39 9.58 13.49
CA PRO A 28 0.53 10.58 14.03
C PRO A 28 1.94 10.01 14.24
N GLY A 29 2.94 10.70 13.68
CA GLY A 29 4.34 10.23 13.65
C GLY A 29 4.72 9.49 12.38
N GLN A 30 3.78 9.24 11.47
CA GLN A 30 4.06 8.95 10.05
C GLN A 30 3.80 10.17 9.16
N THR A 31 2.97 11.09 9.62
CA THR A 31 2.65 12.35 8.95
C THR A 31 2.80 13.52 9.91
N ASP A 32 3.27 14.65 9.37
CA ASP A 32 3.30 15.96 10.02
C ASP A 32 2.14 16.82 9.48
N PRO A 33 1.02 16.96 10.22
CA PRO A 33 -0.11 17.78 9.81
C PRO A 33 0.17 19.29 9.92
N ASP A 34 1.21 19.69 10.66
CA ASP A 34 1.59 21.08 10.89
C ASP A 34 2.70 21.55 9.93
N ALA A 35 3.13 20.68 9.00
CA ALA A 35 4.14 21.00 8.01
C ALA A 35 3.71 22.18 7.12
N TRP A 36 4.54 23.23 7.09
CA TRP A 36 4.29 24.45 6.31
C TRP A 36 4.75 24.33 4.85
N SER A 37 5.57 23.33 4.54
CA SER A 37 6.02 22.93 3.21
C SER A 37 6.31 21.43 3.23
N CYS A 38 6.12 20.75 2.10
CA CYS A 38 6.39 19.31 2.00
C CYS A 38 7.46 19.01 0.95
N ASP A 39 8.61 18.53 1.42
CA ASP A 39 9.72 18.06 0.57
C ASP A 39 9.68 16.54 0.35
N THR A 40 8.73 15.85 0.97
CA THR A 40 8.45 14.42 0.84
C THR A 40 7.14 14.22 0.07
N LEU A 41 6.26 13.34 0.53
CA LEU A 41 4.95 13.08 -0.05
C LEU A 41 3.87 13.93 0.64
N GLN A 42 3.19 14.78 -0.13
CA GLN A 42 2.04 15.54 0.36
C GLN A 42 0.80 14.65 0.37
N LEU A 43 0.15 14.55 1.53
CA LEU A 43 -1.05 13.76 1.78
C LEU A 43 -2.17 14.65 2.33
N ASP A 44 -3.38 14.11 2.42
CA ASP A 44 -4.52 14.78 3.08
C ASP A 44 -4.28 14.93 4.60
N GLU A 45 -3.56 13.99 5.21
CA GLU A 45 -3.18 14.00 6.62
C GLU A 45 -2.01 14.93 6.95
N GLY A 46 -1.34 15.49 5.94
CA GLY A 46 -0.15 16.32 6.11
C GLY A 46 1.00 15.87 5.23
N CYS A 47 2.22 16.23 5.62
CA CYS A 47 3.42 15.80 4.90
C CYS A 47 3.93 14.48 5.48
N ALA A 48 4.23 13.49 4.64
CA ALA A 48 4.81 12.23 5.11
C ALA A 48 6.16 12.47 5.80
N GLU A 49 6.37 11.85 6.96
CA GLU A 49 7.64 11.97 7.68
C GLU A 49 8.78 11.38 6.83
N PRO A 50 9.99 11.97 6.83
CA PRO A 50 11.10 11.50 5.99
C PRO A 50 11.59 10.08 6.30
N ASP A 51 11.25 9.52 7.46
CA ASP A 51 11.53 8.14 7.87
C ASP A 51 10.28 7.25 7.88
N SER A 52 9.14 7.74 7.40
CA SER A 52 7.91 6.96 7.28
C SER A 52 8.05 5.85 6.22
N ALA A 53 7.35 4.74 6.46
CA ALA A 53 7.32 3.64 5.49
C ALA A 53 6.62 4.05 4.19
N LEU A 54 5.58 4.88 4.26
CA LEU A 54 4.87 5.34 3.08
C LEU A 54 5.76 6.20 2.18
N TRP A 55 6.58 7.09 2.76
CA TRP A 55 7.56 7.85 1.97
C TRP A 55 8.62 6.95 1.34
N ALA A 56 9.14 5.97 2.09
CA ALA A 56 10.09 5.01 1.53
C ALA A 56 9.47 4.19 0.38
N PHE A 57 8.20 3.80 0.50
CA PHE A 57 7.47 3.06 -0.52
C PHE A 57 7.23 3.91 -1.77
N ASP A 58 6.82 5.17 -1.61
CA ASP A 58 6.68 6.13 -2.71
C ASP A 58 7.98 6.28 -3.50
N GLN A 59 9.09 6.48 -2.79
CA GLN A 59 10.39 6.68 -3.40
C GLN A 59 10.92 5.44 -4.14
N GLU A 60 10.60 4.25 -3.65
CA GLU A 60 11.04 3.00 -4.26
C GLU A 60 10.19 2.59 -5.46
N PHE A 61 8.87 2.81 -5.40
CA PHE A 61 7.93 2.24 -6.36
C PHE A 61 7.16 3.25 -7.21
N TRP A 62 6.94 4.47 -6.73
CA TRP A 62 6.10 5.48 -7.41
C TRP A 62 6.88 6.61 -8.07
N ALA A 63 8.01 7.03 -7.50
CA ALA A 63 8.82 8.13 -8.02
C ALA A 63 9.27 7.95 -9.49
N ALA A 64 9.31 6.71 -9.98
CA ALA A 64 9.64 6.38 -11.36
C ALA A 64 8.57 6.82 -12.37
N TYR A 65 7.29 6.87 -11.97
CA TYR A 65 6.16 7.28 -12.83
C TYR A 65 6.13 8.80 -13.07
N ARG A 66 6.78 9.60 -12.22
CA ARG A 66 6.89 11.06 -12.37
C ARG A 66 5.50 11.71 -12.51
N SER A 67 5.27 12.46 -13.60
CA SER A 67 4.01 13.14 -13.89
C SER A 67 2.89 12.22 -14.34
N ASP A 68 3.20 10.95 -14.61
CA ASP A 68 2.22 9.98 -15.09
C ASP A 68 1.49 9.29 -13.92
N ALA A 69 2.06 9.37 -12.69
CA ALA A 69 1.39 8.89 -11.49
C ALA A 69 0.15 9.74 -11.14
N PRO A 70 -0.96 9.10 -10.72
CA PRO A 70 -2.03 9.76 -10.02
C PRO A 70 -1.53 10.50 -8.77
N ASP A 71 -2.18 11.61 -8.44
CA ASP A 71 -1.91 12.34 -7.19
C ASP A 71 -2.18 11.44 -5.97
N ALA A 72 -1.47 11.66 -4.87
CA ALA A 72 -1.66 10.88 -3.65
C ALA A 72 -3.10 11.01 -3.08
N ALA A 73 -3.77 12.15 -3.34
CA ALA A 73 -5.17 12.38 -3.01
C ALA A 73 -6.14 12.00 -4.15
N ASN A 74 -5.67 11.32 -5.20
CA ASN A 74 -6.54 10.89 -6.29
C ASN A 74 -7.61 9.92 -5.78
N ALA A 75 -8.87 10.22 -6.14
CA ALA A 75 -10.02 9.36 -5.93
C ALA A 75 -10.84 9.16 -7.22
N ASP A 76 -10.31 9.61 -8.37
CA ASP A 76 -10.94 9.42 -9.67
C ASP A 76 -10.63 8.01 -10.18
N ALA A 77 -11.67 7.17 -10.21
CA ALA A 77 -11.56 5.78 -10.61
C ALA A 77 -11.27 5.61 -12.11
N ASP A 78 -11.71 6.54 -12.97
CA ASP A 78 -11.43 6.45 -14.41
C ASP A 78 -9.95 6.74 -14.68
N LEU A 79 -9.40 7.77 -14.02
CA LEU A 79 -7.98 8.11 -14.10
C LEU A 79 -7.10 6.99 -13.52
N ALA A 80 -7.48 6.44 -12.38
CA ALA A 80 -6.81 5.29 -11.76
C ALA A 80 -6.78 4.08 -12.68
N TYR A 81 -7.90 3.77 -13.31
CA TYR A 81 -8.02 2.63 -14.22
C TYR A 81 -7.22 2.83 -15.51
N GLU A 82 -7.18 4.05 -16.07
CA GLU A 82 -6.31 4.36 -17.21
C GLU A 82 -4.84 4.15 -16.86
N PHE A 83 -4.39 4.63 -15.69
CA PHE A 83 -3.04 4.40 -15.21
C PHE A 83 -2.74 2.91 -14.97
N TYR A 84 -3.67 2.16 -14.39
CA TYR A 84 -3.54 0.72 -14.22
C TYR A 84 -3.33 -0.02 -15.55
N LEU A 85 -4.06 0.35 -16.61
CA LEU A 85 -3.94 -0.34 -17.91
C LEU A 85 -2.53 -0.23 -18.52
N ASP A 86 -1.81 0.86 -18.24
CA ASP A 86 -0.44 1.07 -18.71
C ASP A 86 0.62 0.42 -17.80
N HIS A 87 0.24 0.05 -16.56
CA HIS A 87 1.14 -0.40 -15.50
C HIS A 87 0.64 -1.66 -14.77
N GLU A 88 -0.18 -2.50 -15.42
CA GLU A 88 -0.88 -3.63 -14.78
C GLU A 88 0.08 -4.59 -14.03
N ASP A 89 1.25 -4.88 -14.61
CA ASP A 89 2.26 -5.78 -14.01
C ASP A 89 2.91 -5.21 -12.71
N ASP A 90 2.66 -3.94 -12.40
CA ASP A 90 3.23 -3.24 -11.26
C ASP A 90 2.31 -3.26 -10.03
N PHE A 91 1.02 -3.55 -10.17
CA PHE A 91 0.02 -3.42 -9.10
C PHE A 91 -0.64 -4.75 -8.72
N VAL A 92 -0.88 -4.94 -7.42
CA VAL A 92 -1.55 -6.15 -6.90
C VAL A 92 -3.04 -6.24 -7.26
N SER A 93 -3.65 -5.08 -7.58
CA SER A 93 -5.03 -4.91 -8.02
C SER A 93 -5.15 -3.62 -8.84
N ASP A 94 -6.25 -3.46 -9.57
CA ASP A 94 -6.61 -2.18 -10.18
C ASP A 94 -6.85 -1.10 -9.13
N TYR A 95 -7.41 -1.46 -7.97
CA TYR A 95 -7.60 -0.53 -6.85
C TYR A 95 -6.28 0.01 -6.30
N ALA A 96 -5.22 -0.80 -6.23
CA ALA A 96 -3.89 -0.37 -5.82
C ALA A 96 -3.31 0.75 -6.71
N ALA A 97 -3.72 0.83 -7.98
CA ALA A 97 -3.27 1.87 -8.90
C ALA A 97 -3.95 3.23 -8.65
N THR A 98 -4.92 3.32 -7.72
CA THR A 98 -5.66 4.55 -7.44
C THR A 98 -4.75 5.70 -7.03
N ASN A 99 -3.85 5.43 -6.10
CA ASN A 99 -2.81 6.33 -5.62
C ASN A 99 -1.80 5.52 -4.78
N VAL A 100 -0.69 6.15 -4.39
CA VAL A 100 0.38 5.49 -3.62
C VAL A 100 -0.08 4.99 -2.24
N VAL A 101 -1.07 5.63 -1.64
CA VAL A 101 -1.61 5.25 -0.32
C VAL A 101 -2.38 3.93 -0.43
N GLU A 102 -3.22 3.80 -1.46
CA GLU A 102 -3.97 2.58 -1.75
C GLU A 102 -3.05 1.44 -2.19
N ASP A 103 -2.00 1.71 -2.96
CA ASP A 103 -0.99 0.71 -3.32
C ASP A 103 -0.26 0.16 -2.10
N PHE A 104 0.12 1.04 -1.16
CA PHE A 104 0.73 0.64 0.10
C PHE A 104 -0.21 -0.28 0.88
N ALA A 105 -1.49 0.09 0.98
CA ALA A 105 -2.48 -0.66 1.74
C ALA A 105 -2.82 -2.03 1.11
N GLU A 106 -3.04 -2.07 -0.20
CA GLU A 106 -3.30 -3.30 -0.95
C GLU A 106 -2.08 -4.22 -0.96
N SER A 107 -0.86 -3.67 -1.06
CA SER A 107 0.38 -4.42 -0.99
C SER A 107 0.61 -5.00 0.41
N PHE A 108 0.36 -4.22 1.46
CA PHE A 108 0.42 -4.72 2.84
C PHE A 108 -0.61 -5.83 3.09
N MET A 109 -1.86 -5.64 2.65
CA MET A 109 -2.90 -6.66 2.73
C MET A 109 -2.46 -7.96 2.05
N THR A 110 -1.92 -7.85 0.84
CA THR A 110 -1.40 -9.00 0.08
C THR A 110 -0.24 -9.67 0.82
N PHE A 111 0.70 -8.90 1.37
CA PHE A 111 1.81 -9.40 2.18
C PHE A 111 1.35 -10.20 3.40
N VAL A 112 0.30 -9.75 4.09
CA VAL A 112 -0.25 -10.45 5.25
C VAL A 112 -0.91 -11.77 4.84
N LEU A 113 -1.69 -11.76 3.76
CA LEU A 113 -2.51 -12.90 3.34
C LEU A 113 -1.70 -13.99 2.63
N GLU A 114 -0.73 -13.60 1.81
CA GLU A 114 0.01 -14.50 0.92
C GLU A 114 1.34 -14.98 1.54
N PRO A 115 1.94 -16.08 1.03
CA PRO A 115 3.30 -16.47 1.38
C PRO A 115 4.34 -15.48 0.84
N GLU A 116 5.56 -15.55 1.36
CA GLU A 116 6.70 -14.81 0.82
C GLU A 116 6.89 -15.14 -0.68
N PRO A 117 6.99 -14.14 -1.56
CA PRO A 117 7.16 -14.38 -2.99
C PRO A 117 8.58 -14.85 -3.31
N ASP A 118 8.72 -15.71 -4.31
CA ASP A 118 10.01 -16.16 -4.87
C ASP A 118 10.12 -15.71 -6.34
N SER A 119 10.11 -14.39 -6.56
CA SER A 119 10.27 -13.78 -7.89
C SER A 119 10.78 -12.34 -7.78
N ASP A 120 11.14 -11.72 -8.90
CA ASP A 120 11.70 -10.37 -9.01
C ASP A 120 10.74 -9.36 -9.66
N THR A 121 9.45 -9.68 -9.75
CA THR A 121 8.44 -8.76 -10.29
C THR A 121 8.30 -7.51 -9.42
N VAL A 122 7.74 -6.43 -9.97
CA VAL A 122 7.48 -5.20 -9.19
C VAL A 122 6.58 -5.49 -8.00
N ILE A 123 5.51 -6.27 -8.21
CA ILE A 123 4.64 -6.76 -7.14
C ILE A 123 5.42 -7.52 -6.07
N ALA A 124 6.28 -8.47 -6.45
CA ALA A 124 7.07 -9.23 -5.48
C ALA A 124 7.99 -8.32 -4.65
N ARG A 125 8.61 -7.31 -5.27
CA ARG A 125 9.45 -6.32 -4.56
C ARG A 125 8.63 -5.47 -3.59
N LYS A 126 7.40 -5.06 -3.95
CA LYS A 126 6.48 -4.37 -3.04
C LYS A 126 6.12 -5.23 -1.83
N LEU A 127 5.96 -6.54 -1.99
CA LEU A 127 5.73 -7.44 -0.84
C LEU A 127 6.99 -7.63 0.00
N LEU A 128 8.16 -7.75 -0.65
CA LEU A 128 9.46 -7.90 0.03
C LEU A 128 9.85 -6.65 0.83
N PHE A 129 9.40 -5.47 0.40
CA PHE A 129 9.52 -4.23 1.18
C PHE A 129 9.03 -4.40 2.63
N PHE A 130 7.92 -5.12 2.84
CA PHE A 130 7.41 -5.39 4.19
C PHE A 130 8.17 -6.53 4.89
N TRP A 131 8.62 -7.55 4.15
CA TRP A 131 9.47 -8.63 4.70
C TRP A 131 10.80 -8.12 5.25
N ASP A 132 11.38 -7.09 4.62
CA ASP A 132 12.63 -6.47 5.05
C ASP A 132 12.49 -5.59 6.30
N ARG A 133 11.28 -5.47 6.85
CA ARG A 133 10.96 -4.63 8.01
C ARG A 133 10.37 -5.47 9.15
N PRO A 134 11.16 -5.76 10.20
CA PRO A 134 10.74 -6.65 11.29
C PRO A 134 9.39 -6.27 11.93
N GLU A 135 9.10 -4.99 12.07
CA GLU A 135 7.84 -4.48 12.63
C GLU A 135 6.60 -4.92 11.83
N TYR A 136 6.69 -4.95 10.49
CA TYR A 136 5.59 -5.41 9.64
C TYR A 136 5.47 -6.94 9.65
N VAL A 137 6.59 -7.66 9.75
CA VAL A 137 6.60 -9.13 9.93
C VAL A 137 5.94 -9.52 11.25
N GLU A 138 6.24 -8.82 12.35
CA GLU A 138 5.60 -9.05 13.66
C GLU A 138 4.08 -8.83 13.59
N ILE A 139 3.64 -7.76 12.92
CA ILE A 139 2.22 -7.48 12.70
C ILE A 139 1.56 -8.60 11.88
N ARG A 140 2.18 -9.00 10.77
CA ARG A 140 1.69 -10.09 9.92
C ARG A 140 1.50 -11.36 10.73
N ASP A 141 2.52 -11.78 11.47
CA ASP A 141 2.47 -13.00 12.27
C ASP A 141 1.37 -12.94 13.34
N HIS A 142 1.17 -11.77 13.96
CA HIS A 142 0.08 -11.55 14.90
C HIS A 142 -1.29 -11.70 14.24
N VAL A 143 -1.53 -11.04 13.10
CA VAL A 143 -2.80 -11.11 12.36
C VAL A 143 -3.07 -12.55 11.93
N ARG A 144 -2.09 -13.22 11.32
CA ARG A 144 -2.24 -14.60 10.86
C ARG A 144 -2.54 -15.58 12.00
N ALA A 145 -1.87 -15.42 13.14
CA ALA A 145 -2.17 -16.22 14.32
C ALA A 145 -3.58 -15.97 14.88
N ALA A 146 -4.04 -14.72 14.87
CA ALA A 146 -5.36 -14.33 15.38
C ALA A 146 -6.52 -14.88 14.53
N PHE A 147 -6.32 -14.98 13.21
CA PHE A 147 -7.36 -15.38 12.26
C PHE A 147 -7.16 -16.79 11.67
N GLY A 148 -6.09 -17.50 12.04
CA GLY A 148 -5.84 -18.87 11.61
C GLY A 148 -5.45 -19.01 10.13
N LEU A 149 -4.68 -18.04 9.62
CA LEU A 149 -4.24 -17.95 8.22
C LEU A 149 -2.98 -18.76 7.91
#